data_AF-A0A3C0IWG4-F1
#
_entry.id   AF-A0A3C0IWG4-F1
#
_cell.length_a   1.000
_cell.length_b   1.000
_cell.length_c   1.000
_cell.angle_alpha   90.00
_cell.angle_beta   90.00
_cell.angle_gamma   90.00
#
_symmetry.space_group_name_H-M   'P 1'
#
loop_
_entity.id
_entity.type
_entity.pdbx_description
1 polymer ?
#
loop_
_entity_poly.entity_id
_entity_poly.type
_entity_poly.pdbx_seq_one_letter_code
_entity_poly.pdbx_strand_id
1 'polypeptide(L)' 'IGEAMFGAARGYQNILCVNVGRGIGAGIIVSGEIYRGKQGGAGELGHMTVDPNGPMCPCGNHGCLEVMA' A
#
# COMPACT_ATOMS: atom_id res chain seq x y z
N ILE A 1 -4.89 6.91 -8.09
CA ILE A 1 -5.32 8.12 -8.85
C ILE A 1 -6.80 8.11 -9.22
N GLY A 2 -7.38 6.98 -9.65
CA GLY A 2 -8.80 6.89 -9.99
C GLY A 2 -9.72 7.42 -8.88
N GLU A 3 -9.53 6.92 -7.65
CA GLU A 3 -10.29 7.40 -6.49
C GLU A 3 -10.13 8.90 -6.20
N ALA A 4 -8.95 9.47 -6.44
CA ALA A 4 -8.68 10.88 -6.19
C ALA A 4 -9.29 11.81 -7.26
N MET A 5 -9.36 11.35 -8.51
CA MET A 5 -9.86 12.14 -9.63
C MET A 5 -11.38 11.99 -9.82
N PHE A 6 -11.89 10.77 -9.64
CA PHE A 6 -13.23 10.38 -10.07
C PHE A 6 -14.02 9.60 -9.03
N GLY A 7 -13.37 9.09 -7.99
CA GLY A 7 -14.00 8.22 -7.00
C GLY A 7 -14.22 8.88 -5.65
N ALA A 8 -14.20 8.05 -4.60
CA ALA A 8 -14.59 8.44 -3.25
C ALA A 8 -13.61 9.42 -2.59
N ALA A 9 -12.38 9.52 -3.09
CA ALA A 9 -11.34 10.38 -2.54
C ALA A 9 -11.23 11.75 -3.22
N ARG A 10 -12.20 12.13 -4.07
CA ARG A 10 -12.20 13.43 -4.75
C ARG A 10 -12.30 14.59 -3.75
N GLY A 11 -11.43 15.59 -3.92
CA GLY A 11 -11.37 16.78 -3.06
C GLY A 11 -10.48 16.64 -1.83
N TYR A 12 -10.00 15.43 -1.51
CA TYR A 12 -9.03 15.21 -0.45
C TYR A 12 -7.61 15.41 -0.96
N GLN A 13 -6.78 16.05 -0.13
CA GLN A 13 -5.37 16.34 -0.45
C GLN A 13 -4.42 15.26 0.10
N ASN A 14 -4.87 14.48 1.08
CA ASN A 14 -4.09 13.40 1.67
C ASN A 14 -4.92 12.13 1.58
N ILE A 15 -4.43 11.14 0.83
CA ILE A 15 -5.19 9.93 0.49
C ILE A 15 -4.27 8.72 0.66
N LEU A 16 -4.74 7.71 1.38
CA LEU A 16 -4.21 6.36 1.35
C LEU A 16 -5.26 5.46 0.70
N CYS A 17 -4.96 4.96 -0.49
CA CYS A 17 -5.83 4.04 -1.22
C CYS A 17 -5.25 2.64 -1.10
N VAL A 18 -5.92 1.73 -0.39
CA VAL A 18 -5.48 0.35 -0.21
C VAL A 18 -6.25 -0.56 -1.16
N ASN A 19 -5.53 -1.33 -1.96
CA ASN A 19 -6.10 -2.38 -2.80
C ASN A 19 -5.92 -3.73 -2.11
N VAL A 20 -7.00 -4.49 -1.98
CA VAL A 20 -7.03 -5.84 -1.40
C VAL A 20 -7.67 -6.78 -2.41
N GLY A 21 -6.95 -7.83 -2.81
CA GLY A 21 -7.42 -8.77 -3.81
C GLY A 21 -6.46 -9.95 -3.94
N ARG A 22 -5.86 -10.16 -5.12
CA ARG A 22 -4.80 -11.16 -5.30
C ARG A 22 -3.54 -10.88 -4.46
N GLY A 23 -3.37 -9.62 -4.07
CA GLY A 23 -2.33 -9.15 -3.16
C GLY A 23 -2.79 -7.89 -2.44
N ILE A 24 -1.90 -7.29 -1.65
CA ILE A 24 -2.16 -6.07 -0.88
C ILE A 24 -1.15 -4.99 -1.26
N GLY A 25 -1.65 -3.85 -1.74
CA GLY A 25 -0.83 -2.71 -2.11
C GLY A 25 -1.51 -1.39 -1.77
N ALA A 26 -0.75 -0.30 -1.75
CA ALA A 26 -1.28 1.02 -1.46
C ALA A 26 -0.77 2.10 -2.42
N GLY A 27 -1.64 3.04 -2.77
CA GLY A 27 -1.28 4.30 -3.41
C GLY A 27 -1.38 5.45 -2.40
N ILE A 28 -0.38 6.33 -2.39
CA ILE A 28 -0.28 7.43 -1.41
C ILE A 28 -0.30 8.77 -2.16
N ILE A 29 -1.15 9.69 -1.73
CA ILE A 29 -1.15 11.09 -2.15
C ILE A 29 -0.97 11.95 -0.89
N VAL A 30 -0.02 12.90 -0.93
CA VAL A 30 0.25 13.86 0.15
C VAL A 30 0.28 15.25 -0.45
N SER A 31 -0.48 16.18 0.15
CA SER A 31 -0.61 17.55 -0.35
C SER A 31 -0.99 17.64 -1.83
N GLY A 32 -1.88 16.75 -2.28
CA GLY A 32 -2.36 16.68 -3.66
C GLY A 32 -1.44 15.96 -4.64
N GLU A 33 -0.23 15.58 -4.23
CA GLU A 33 0.78 14.97 -5.09
C GLU A 33 1.00 13.49 -4.80
N ILE A 34 1.28 12.69 -5.84
CA ILE A 34 1.59 11.27 -5.66
C ILE A 34 2.91 11.12 -4.90
N TYR A 35 2.83 10.52 -3.72
CA TYR A 35 3.99 10.18 -2.93
C TYR A 35 4.59 8.85 -3.42
N ARG A 36 5.77 8.94 -4.04
CA ARG A 36 6.48 7.78 -4.61
C ARG A 36 7.53 7.16 -3.68
N GLY A 37 7.92 7.88 -2.61
CA GLY A 37 9.04 7.48 -1.76
C GLY A 37 10.38 7.44 -2.50
N LYS A 38 11.38 6.86 -1.86
CA LYS A 38 12.72 6.71 -2.44
C LYS A 38 12.66 5.67 -3.56
N GLN A 39 13.14 6.04 -4.75
CA GLN A 39 13.19 5.18 -5.95
C GLN A 39 11.83 4.58 -6.39
N GLY A 40 10.70 5.18 -5.96
CA GLY A 40 9.38 4.67 -6.33
C GLY A 40 8.84 3.54 -5.44
N GLY A 41 9.52 3.19 -4.34
CA GLY A 41 9.12 2.08 -3.47
C GLY A 41 8.07 2.40 -2.40
N ALA A 42 7.37 3.54 -2.46
CA ALA A 42 6.27 3.79 -1.53
C ALA A 42 5.04 2.96 -1.88
N GLY A 43 4.30 2.51 -0.86
CA GLY A 43 3.04 1.80 -1.05
C GLY A 43 3.13 0.28 -0.99
N GLU A 44 4.30 -0.28 -0.67
CA GLU A 44 4.55 -1.71 -0.43
C GLU A 44 3.94 -2.21 0.89
N LEU A 45 2.68 -1.83 1.16
CA LEU A 45 1.97 -2.10 2.41
C LEU A 45 1.80 -3.61 2.65
N GLY A 46 1.58 -4.39 1.59
CA GLY A 46 1.47 -5.85 1.67
C GLY A 46 2.72 -6.53 2.20
N HIS A 47 3.89 -5.91 2.07
CA HIS A 47 5.17 -6.47 2.52
C HIS A 47 5.64 -5.93 3.89
N MET A 48 4.82 -5.11 4.55
CA MET A 48 5.08 -4.72 5.93
C MET A 48 4.96 -5.93 6.87
N THR A 49 5.97 -6.18 7.70
CA THR A 49 5.94 -7.27 8.69
C THR A 49 4.91 -6.97 9.79
N VAL A 50 3.93 -7.86 9.92
CA VAL A 50 2.92 -7.87 10.99
C VAL A 50 3.34 -8.81 12.11
N ASP A 51 3.85 -10.00 11.76
CA ASP A 51 4.39 -10.98 12.72
C ASP A 51 5.76 -11.49 12.24
N PRO A 52 6.88 -11.15 12.92
CA PRO A 52 8.20 -11.65 12.57
C PRO A 52 8.33 -13.18 12.57
N ASN A 53 7.46 -13.89 13.29
CA ASN A 53 7.41 -15.35 13.34
C ASN A 53 6.34 -15.95 12.40
N GLY A 54 5.71 -15.12 11.58
CA GLY A 54 4.69 -15.52 10.62
C GLY A 54 5.23 -16.33 9.42
N PRO A 55 4.36 -16.74 8.49
CA PRO A 55 4.74 -17.50 7.31
C PRO A 55 5.72 -16.72 6.41
N MET A 56 6.50 -17.46 5.62
CA MET A 56 7.40 -16.88 4.62
C MET A 56 6.60 -16.19 3.50
N CYS A 57 6.92 -14.93 3.22
CA CYS A 57 6.39 -14.19 2.09
C CYS A 57 7.26 -14.42 0.85
N PRO A 58 6.67 -14.49 -0.37
CA PRO A 58 7.45 -14.59 -1.60
C PRO A 58 8.48 -13.46 -1.82
N CYS A 59 8.34 -12.31 -1.15
CA CYS A 59 9.33 -11.25 -1.18
C CYS A 59 10.63 -11.56 -0.41
N GLY A 60 10.64 -12.64 0.40
CA GLY A 60 11.79 -13.10 1.19
C GLY A 60 11.70 -12.79 2.70
N ASN A 61 10.76 -11.93 3.12
CA ASN A 61 10.50 -11.65 4.55
C ASN A 61 9.55 -12.66 5.20
N HIS A 62 9.34 -12.54 6.51
CA HIS A 62 8.35 -13.32 7.27
C HIS A 62 7.19 -12.45 7.77
N GLY A 63 6.00 -13.04 7.78
CA GLY A 63 4.73 -12.47 8.26
C GLY A 63 4.40 -11.10 7.69
N CYS A 64 4.64 -10.91 6.40
CA CYS A 64 4.13 -9.77 5.66
C CYS A 64 2.60 -9.73 5.70
N LEU A 65 2.01 -8.53 5.72
CA LEU A 65 0.56 -8.34 5.74
C LEU A 65 -0.18 -9.18 4.68
N GLU A 66 0.35 -9.26 3.46
CA GLU A 66 -0.25 -10.02 2.35
C GLU A 66 -0.40 -11.52 2.60
N VAL A 67 0.47 -12.13 3.41
CA VAL A 67 0.38 -13.58 3.73
C VAL A 67 -0.43 -13.86 5.00
N MET A 68 -0.97 -12.83 5.62
CA MET A 68 -1.72 -12.90 6.87
C MET A 68 -3.21 -12.53 6.72
N ALA A 69 -3.61 -11.99 5.56
CA ALA A 69 -4.92 -11.39 5.32
C ALA A 69 -5.63 -11.98 4.09
#